data_AF-A0A514CFB4-F1
#
_entry.id   AF-A0A514CFB4-F1
#
_cell.length_a   1.000
_cell.length_b   1.000
_cell.length_c   1.000
_cell.angle_alpha   90.00
_cell.angle_beta   90.00
_cell.angle_gamma   90.00
#
_symmetry.space_group_name_H-M   'P 1'
#
loop_
_entity.id
_entity.type
_entity.pdbx_description
1 polymer ?
#
loop_
_entity_poly.entity_id
_entity_poly.type
_entity_poly.pdbx_seq_one_letter_code
_entity_poly.pdbx_strand_id
1 'polypeptide(L)'
;MKKEIYWLIGTVILVLALHLFHFGWAGFEPETQFDLRIFDTHLAMSSLYFLWPFAVACFFVVYLVKVIALGFSSGPANLILMITSIFLLLFTTRGGLIMGGVLEGDSLLNFASAMVLVQLVLLVLLAYTAFRTGNLKKYGW
;
A
#
# COMPACT_ATOMS: atom_id res chain seq x y z
N MET A 1 10.62 -9.31 -18.28
CA MET A 1 9.41 -9.98 -17.75
C MET A 1 9.73 -11.04 -16.69
N LYS A 2 10.53 -12.09 -16.97
CA LYS A 2 10.84 -13.16 -15.98
C LYS A 2 11.33 -12.65 -14.61
N LYS A 3 12.22 -11.64 -14.58
CA LYS A 3 12.69 -11.00 -13.34
C LYS A 3 11.58 -10.33 -12.52
N GLU A 4 10.57 -9.77 -13.19
CA GLU A 4 9.46 -9.06 -12.51
C GLU A 4 8.54 -10.03 -11.77
N ILE A 5 8.30 -11.20 -12.37
CA ILE A 5 7.47 -12.25 -11.77
C ILE A 5 8.07 -12.72 -10.44
N TYR A 6 9.40 -12.85 -10.33
CA TYR A 6 10.03 -13.22 -9.07
C TYR A 6 9.83 -12.16 -7.97
N TRP A 7 9.89 -10.87 -8.31
CA TRP A 7 9.60 -9.80 -7.35
C TRP A 7 8.15 -9.82 -6.90
N LEU A 8 7.21 -10.04 -7.83
CA LEU A 8 5.79 -10.11 -7.51
C LEU A 8 5.47 -11.31 -6.63
N ILE A 9 5.95 -12.50 -6.99
CA ILE A 9 5.80 -13.71 -6.17
C ILE A 9 6.44 -13.53 -4.80
N GLY A 10 7.65 -12.99 -4.73
CA GLY A 10 8.32 -12.71 -3.46
C GLY A 10 7.52 -11.76 -2.57
N THR A 11 6.88 -10.75 -3.15
CA THR A 11 6.01 -9.82 -2.41
C THR A 11 4.74 -10.50 -1.91
N VAL A 12 4.11 -11.34 -2.73
CA VAL A 12 2.93 -12.14 -2.31
C VAL A 12 3.29 -13.08 -1.16
N ILE A 13 4.41 -13.79 -1.26
CA ILE A 13 4.90 -14.67 -0.19
C ILE A 13 5.17 -13.87 1.07
N LEU A 14 5.80 -12.70 0.96
CA LEU A 14 6.05 -11.81 2.10
C LEU A 14 4.74 -11.39 2.79
N VAL A 15 3.72 -10.97 2.02
CA VAL A 15 2.41 -10.59 2.57
C VAL A 15 1.79 -11.76 3.34
N LEU A 16 1.76 -12.95 2.73
CA LEU A 16 1.18 -14.13 3.37
C LEU A 16 1.96 -14.56 4.62
N ALA A 17 3.28 -14.53 4.56
CA ALA A 17 4.15 -14.86 5.69
C ALA A 17 3.98 -13.88 6.86
N LEU A 18 3.88 -12.58 6.58
CA LEU A 18 3.67 -11.58 7.62
C LEU A 18 2.24 -11.64 8.20
N HIS A 19 1.23 -11.88 7.36
CA HIS A 19 -0.15 -12.09 7.83
C HIS A 19 -0.25 -13.31 8.75
N LEU A 20 0.35 -14.42 8.33
CA LEU A 20 0.49 -15.62 9.15
C LEU A 20 1.23 -15.35 10.45
N PHE A 21 2.33 -14.60 10.40
CA PHE A 21 3.10 -14.26 11.60
C PHE A 21 2.26 -13.47 12.61
N HIS A 22 1.39 -12.57 12.14
CA HIS A 22 0.59 -11.72 13.03
C HIS A 22 -0.66 -12.42 13.58
N PHE A 23 -1.37 -13.18 12.75
CA PHE A 23 -2.68 -13.75 13.10
C PHE A 23 -2.71 -15.29 13.20
N GLY A 24 -1.61 -15.96 12.90
CA GLY A 24 -1.58 -17.43 12.80
C GLY A 24 -2.41 -17.96 11.63
N TRP A 25 -2.68 -19.28 11.63
CA TRP A 25 -3.61 -19.88 10.66
C TRP A 25 -5.05 -19.45 10.84
N ALA A 26 -5.48 -19.22 12.08
CA ALA A 26 -6.81 -18.67 12.36
C ALA A 26 -7.05 -17.36 11.60
N GLY A 27 -6.01 -16.55 11.36
CA GLY A 27 -6.10 -15.29 10.62
C GLY A 27 -6.65 -15.37 9.19
N PHE A 28 -6.73 -16.56 8.59
CA PHE A 28 -7.34 -16.79 7.28
C PHE A 28 -8.79 -17.27 7.35
N GLU A 29 -9.30 -17.55 8.55
CA GLU A 29 -10.69 -17.93 8.79
C GLU A 29 -11.58 -16.68 8.82
N PRO A 30 -12.77 -16.70 8.20
CA PRO A 30 -13.66 -15.54 8.16
C PRO A 30 -14.14 -15.06 9.53
N GLU A 31 -14.33 -15.99 10.48
CA GLU A 31 -14.72 -15.70 11.86
C GLU A 31 -13.61 -15.09 12.73
N THR A 32 -12.35 -15.15 12.30
CA THR A 32 -11.25 -14.62 13.11
C THR A 32 -11.32 -13.11 13.17
N GLN A 33 -11.53 -12.60 14.37
CA GLN A 33 -11.55 -11.19 14.69
C GLN A 33 -10.35 -10.84 15.56
N PHE A 34 -9.83 -9.65 15.38
CA PHE A 34 -8.87 -9.06 16.31
C PHE A 34 -9.47 -7.81 16.93
N ASP A 35 -9.25 -7.68 18.23
CA ASP A 35 -9.75 -6.54 19.00
C ASP A 35 -8.79 -5.37 18.86
N LEU A 36 -9.24 -4.33 18.19
CA LEU A 36 -8.64 -3.01 18.26
C LEU A 36 -9.16 -2.33 19.52
N ARG A 37 -8.31 -2.27 20.55
CA ARG A 37 -8.55 -1.43 21.72
C ARG A 37 -8.19 0.01 21.35
N ILE A 38 -9.21 0.85 21.22
CA ILE A 38 -9.03 2.29 21.04
C ILE A 38 -9.74 3.00 22.19
N PHE A 39 -8.95 3.57 23.10
CA PHE A 39 -9.44 4.09 24.38
C PHE A 39 -10.24 3.03 25.16
N ASP A 40 -11.43 3.37 25.63
CA ASP A 40 -12.34 2.47 26.35
C ASP A 40 -13.25 1.65 25.41
N THR A 41 -13.02 1.72 24.09
CA THR A 41 -13.86 1.06 23.08
C THR A 41 -13.15 -0.13 22.47
N HIS A 42 -13.85 -1.26 22.41
CA HIS A 42 -13.40 -2.47 21.74
C HIS A 42 -14.02 -2.55 20.35
N LEU A 43 -13.19 -2.43 19.31
CA LEU A 43 -13.60 -2.63 17.92
C LEU A 43 -13.08 -3.98 17.43
N ALA A 44 -13.98 -4.96 17.31
CA ALA A 44 -13.66 -6.24 16.70
C ALA A 44 -13.70 -6.11 15.17
N MET A 45 -12.58 -6.35 14.50
CA MET A 45 -12.48 -6.35 13.05
C MET A 45 -12.01 -7.71 12.56
N SER A 46 -12.59 -8.23 11.47
CA SER A 46 -12.12 -9.49 10.88
C SER A 46 -10.70 -9.32 10.34
N SER A 47 -9.83 -10.29 10.62
CA SER A 47 -8.46 -10.33 10.12
C SER A 47 -8.39 -10.30 8.59
N LEU A 48 -9.41 -10.80 7.89
CA LEU A 48 -9.48 -10.75 6.43
C LEU A 48 -9.65 -9.33 5.88
N TYR A 49 -10.39 -8.46 6.58
CA TYR A 49 -10.49 -7.05 6.18
C TYR A 49 -9.16 -6.31 6.37
N PHE A 50 -8.33 -6.74 7.30
CA PHE A 50 -6.99 -6.19 7.50
C PHE A 50 -6.01 -6.63 6.42
N LEU A 51 -6.15 -7.85 5.88
CA LEU A 51 -5.24 -8.40 4.87
C LEU A 51 -5.11 -7.50 3.64
N TRP A 52 -6.21 -6.89 3.18
CA TRP A 52 -6.20 -6.07 1.97
C TRP A 52 -5.35 -4.78 2.10
N PRO A 53 -5.63 -3.84 3.02
CA PRO A 53 -4.80 -2.64 3.19
C PRO A 53 -3.36 -3.00 3.59
N PHE A 54 -3.17 -4.08 4.35
CA PHE A 54 -1.84 -4.60 4.69
C PHE A 54 -1.06 -5.07 3.46
N ALA A 55 -1.70 -5.81 2.55
CA ALA A 55 -1.10 -6.24 1.29
C ALA A 55 -0.71 -5.04 0.43
N VAL A 56 -1.61 -4.06 0.26
CA VAL A 56 -1.31 -2.84 -0.52
C VAL A 56 -0.11 -2.10 0.07
N ALA A 57 -0.02 -1.96 1.40
CA ALA A 57 1.12 -1.33 2.06
C ALA A 57 2.45 -2.07 1.80
N CYS A 58 2.44 -3.41 1.90
CA CYS A 58 3.64 -4.22 1.60
C CYS A 58 4.08 -4.06 0.15
N PHE A 59 3.15 -4.15 -0.80
CA PHE A 59 3.44 -3.94 -2.21
C PHE A 59 4.00 -2.54 -2.47
N PHE A 60 3.42 -1.51 -1.87
CA PHE A 60 3.94 -0.15 -1.98
C PHE A 60 5.38 -0.05 -1.51
N VAL A 61 5.71 -0.52 -0.30
CA VAL A 61 7.07 -0.41 0.26
C VAL A 61 8.08 -1.17 -0.60
N VAL A 62 7.79 -2.42 -0.96
CA VAL A 62 8.70 -3.24 -1.78
C VAL A 62 8.96 -2.60 -3.14
N TYR A 63 7.90 -2.13 -3.80
CA TYR A 63 8.02 -1.52 -5.12
C TYR A 63 8.58 -0.10 -5.08
N LEU A 64 8.39 0.64 -3.99
CA LEU A 64 9.04 1.94 -3.78
C LEU A 64 10.56 1.77 -3.71
N VAL A 65 11.04 0.87 -2.85
CA VAL A 65 12.47 0.56 -2.73
C VAL A 65 13.05 0.12 -4.07
N LYS A 66 12.35 -0.77 -4.77
CA LYS A 66 12.78 -1.26 -6.08
C LYS A 66 12.83 -0.16 -7.13
N VAL A 67 11.81 0.69 -7.23
CA VAL A 67 11.76 1.78 -8.22
C VAL A 67 12.84 2.82 -7.95
N ILE A 68 13.09 3.16 -6.68
CA ILE A 68 14.20 4.03 -6.28
C ILE A 68 15.54 3.40 -6.67
N ALA A 69 15.76 2.13 -6.34
CA ALA A 69 17.00 1.41 -6.66
C ALA A 69 17.25 1.30 -8.17
N LEU A 70 16.19 1.25 -8.98
CA LEU A 70 16.26 1.19 -10.44
C LEU A 70 16.18 2.57 -11.11
N GLY A 71 16.13 3.66 -10.34
CA GLY A 71 16.03 5.03 -10.86
C GLY A 71 14.83 5.22 -11.80
N PHE A 72 13.68 4.64 -11.49
CA PHE A 72 12.45 4.72 -12.29
C PHE A 72 12.55 4.14 -13.71
N SER A 73 13.55 3.31 -14.01
CA SER A 73 13.75 2.73 -15.35
C SER A 73 12.78 1.59 -15.71
N SER A 74 12.16 0.94 -14.71
CA SER A 74 11.30 -0.24 -14.92
C SER A 74 9.83 0.14 -15.05
N GLY A 75 9.29 0.10 -16.28
CA GLY A 75 7.87 0.37 -16.55
C GLY A 75 6.89 -0.45 -15.68
N PRO A 76 7.02 -1.80 -15.61
CA PRO A 76 6.15 -2.62 -14.77
C PRO A 76 6.22 -2.27 -13.28
N ALA A 77 7.42 -2.01 -12.74
CA ALA A 77 7.57 -1.67 -11.33
C ALA A 77 6.98 -0.29 -11.02
N ASN A 78 7.18 0.68 -11.91
CA ASN A 78 6.56 2.01 -11.81
C ASN A 78 5.03 1.91 -11.85
N LEU A 79 4.47 1.05 -12.71
CA LEU A 79 3.03 0.83 -12.80
C LEU A 79 2.46 0.21 -11.51
N ILE A 80 3.11 -0.82 -10.98
CA ILE A 80 2.69 -1.44 -9.72
C ILE A 80 2.77 -0.44 -8.56
N LEU A 81 3.85 0.36 -8.51
CA LEU A 81 3.99 1.42 -7.52
C LEU A 81 2.89 2.49 -7.67
N MET A 82 2.52 2.85 -8.89
CA MET A 82 1.43 3.80 -9.15
C MET A 82 0.09 3.27 -8.66
N ILE A 83 -0.26 2.02 -9.03
CA ILE A 83 -1.52 1.37 -8.61
C ILE A 83 -1.59 1.28 -7.09
N THR A 84 -0.52 0.81 -6.44
CA THR A 84 -0.46 0.66 -4.98
C THR A 84 -0.51 2.01 -4.26
N SER A 85 0.11 3.06 -4.84
CA SER A 85 0.00 4.43 -4.34
C SER A 85 -1.44 4.96 -4.41
N ILE A 86 -2.18 4.68 -5.50
CA ILE A 86 -3.59 5.06 -5.64
C ILE A 86 -4.44 4.35 -4.58
N PHE A 87 -4.27 3.04 -4.41
CA PHE A 87 -4.99 2.29 -3.39
C PHE A 87 -4.69 2.79 -1.98
N LEU A 88 -3.41 3.03 -1.65
CA LEU A 88 -3.05 3.62 -0.37
C LEU A 88 -3.65 5.01 -0.19
N LEU A 89 -3.69 5.84 -1.23
CA LEU A 89 -4.32 7.16 -1.16
C LEU A 89 -5.80 7.06 -0.84
N LEU A 90 -6.52 6.10 -1.41
CA LEU A 90 -7.92 5.84 -1.08
C LEU A 90 -8.08 5.39 0.39
N PHE A 91 -7.20 4.52 0.88
CA PHE A 91 -7.22 4.08 2.28
C PHE A 91 -6.90 5.20 3.26
N THR A 92 -5.85 5.99 2.99
CA THR A 92 -5.41 7.06 3.88
C THR A 92 -6.40 8.23 3.88
N THR A 93 -6.99 8.59 2.74
CA THR A 93 -8.00 9.68 2.70
C THR A 93 -9.31 9.27 3.36
N ARG A 94 -9.85 8.08 3.08
CA ARG A 94 -11.09 7.61 3.71
C ARG A 94 -10.88 7.22 5.18
N GLY A 95 -9.82 6.47 5.47
CA GLY A 95 -9.47 6.03 6.82
C GLY A 95 -9.02 7.19 7.72
N GLY A 96 -8.25 8.13 7.19
CA GLY A 96 -7.80 9.32 7.93
C GLY A 96 -8.93 10.28 8.29
N LEU A 97 -9.95 10.43 7.43
CA LEU A 97 -11.15 11.21 7.76
C LEU A 97 -11.99 10.55 8.85
N ILE A 98 -12.14 9.22 8.80
CA ILE A 98 -12.87 8.44 9.82
C ILE A 98 -12.11 8.48 11.15
N MET A 99 -10.80 8.21 11.14
CA MET A 99 -9.98 8.24 12.35
C MET A 99 -9.82 9.64 12.92
N GLY A 100 -9.69 10.68 12.10
CA GLY A 100 -9.61 12.07 12.56
C GLY A 100 -10.90 12.55 13.24
N GLY A 101 -12.06 12.11 12.73
CA GLY A 101 -13.36 12.44 13.33
C GLY A 101 -13.72 11.61 14.58
N VAL A 102 -13.17 10.39 14.70
CA VAL A 102 -13.48 9.47 15.81
C VAL A 102 -12.43 9.52 16.93
N LEU A 103 -11.17 9.85 16.63
CA LEU A 103 -10.06 9.73 17.57
C LEU A 103 -9.50 11.05 18.10
N GLU A 104 -10.06 12.21 17.70
CA GLU A 104 -9.63 13.57 18.11
C GLU A 104 -8.09 13.73 18.23
N GLY A 105 -7.36 13.10 17.32
CA GLY A 105 -5.91 12.96 17.40
C GLY A 105 -5.23 13.78 16.32
N ASP A 106 -4.83 15.01 16.64
CA ASP A 106 -4.10 15.91 15.73
C ASP A 106 -2.86 15.23 15.12
N SER A 107 -2.19 14.36 15.87
CA SER A 107 -1.01 13.61 15.41
C SER A 107 -1.32 12.62 14.29
N LEU A 108 -2.44 11.89 14.40
CA LEU A 108 -2.88 10.92 13.39
C LEU A 108 -3.39 11.62 12.13
N LEU A 109 -4.11 12.74 12.30
CA LEU A 109 -4.56 13.57 11.18
C LEU A 109 -3.38 14.19 10.42
N ASN A 110 -2.36 14.67 11.15
CA ASN A 110 -1.13 15.21 10.56
C ASN A 110 -0.34 14.12 9.84
N PHE A 111 -0.23 12.93 10.42
CA PHE A 111 0.43 11.78 9.78
C PHE A 111 -0.30 11.35 8.49
N ALA A 112 -1.62 11.20 8.54
CA ALA A 112 -2.43 10.85 7.38
C ALA A 112 -2.31 11.92 6.28
N SER A 113 -2.37 13.19 6.64
CA SER A 113 -2.19 14.32 5.72
C SER A 113 -0.81 14.31 5.05
N ALA A 114 0.26 14.07 5.82
CA ALA A 114 1.61 13.94 5.29
C ALA A 114 1.75 12.75 4.33
N MET A 115 1.14 11.61 4.67
CA MET A 115 1.13 10.43 3.80
C MET A 115 0.43 10.70 2.47
N VAL A 116 -0.70 11.41 2.49
CA VAL A 116 -1.41 11.82 1.26
C VAL A 116 -0.53 12.74 0.41
N LEU A 117 0.14 13.72 1.01
CA LEU A 117 1.06 14.61 0.29
C LEU A 117 2.18 13.81 -0.39
N VAL A 118 2.82 12.89 0.34
CA VAL A 118 3.90 12.04 -0.20
C VAL A 118 3.38 11.20 -1.38
N GLN A 119 2.20 10.61 -1.27
CA GLN A 119 1.59 9.83 -2.35
C GLN A 119 1.30 10.69 -3.59
N LEU A 120 0.77 11.90 -3.42
CA LEU A 120 0.51 12.82 -4.52
C LEU A 120 1.81 13.21 -5.24
N VAL A 121 2.87 13.55 -4.50
CA VAL A 121 4.18 13.86 -5.07
C VAL A 121 4.74 12.66 -5.84
N LEU A 122 4.65 11.45 -5.26
CA LEU A 122 5.09 10.22 -5.91
C LEU A 122 4.32 9.96 -7.21
N LEU A 123 3.00 10.16 -7.23
CA LEU A 123 2.19 9.98 -8.42
C LEU A 123 2.55 10.98 -9.52
N VAL A 124 2.80 12.26 -9.17
CA VAL A 124 3.27 13.27 -10.13
C VAL A 124 4.64 12.89 -10.70
N LEU A 125 5.57 12.43 -9.85
CA LEU A 125 6.89 11.96 -10.30
C LEU A 125 6.79 10.74 -11.21
N LEU A 126 5.93 9.77 -10.88
CA LEU A 126 5.70 8.58 -11.70
C LEU A 126 5.06 8.92 -13.04
N ALA A 127 4.09 9.84 -13.06
CA ALA A 127 3.52 10.35 -14.30
C ALA A 127 4.59 11.06 -15.15
N TYR A 128 5.35 11.98 -14.56
CA TYR A 128 6.42 12.70 -15.25
C TYR A 128 7.50 11.77 -15.81
N THR A 129 7.95 10.79 -15.02
CA THR A 129 8.95 9.80 -15.47
C THR A 129 8.38 8.91 -16.58
N ALA A 130 7.11 8.54 -16.55
CA ALA A 130 6.46 7.83 -17.64
C ALA A 130 6.44 8.64 -18.95
N PHE A 131 6.17 9.95 -18.89
CA PHE A 131 6.24 10.83 -20.06
C PHE A 131 7.69 11.02 -20.57
N ARG A 132 8.64 11.28 -19.67
CA ARG A 132 10.04 11.59 -20.01
C ARG A 132 10.80 10.37 -20.55
N THR A 133 10.58 9.19 -19.99
CA THR A 133 11.30 7.97 -20.42
C THR A 133 10.82 7.41 -21.76
N GLY A 134 9.78 7.98 -22.37
CA GLY A 134 9.35 7.61 -23.72
C GLY A 134 8.82 6.18 -23.83
N ASN A 135 8.44 5.53 -22.73
CA ASN A 135 7.80 4.21 -22.79
C ASN A 135 6.45 4.26 -23.53
N LEU A 136 5.79 5.42 -23.64
CA LEU A 136 4.63 5.61 -24.53
C LEU A 136 5.00 5.48 -26.02
N LYS A 137 6.20 5.92 -26.44
CA LYS A 137 6.67 5.77 -27.84
C LYS A 137 7.11 4.35 -28.17
N LYS A 138 7.53 3.57 -27.18
CA LYS A 138 7.98 2.18 -27.38
C LYS A 138 6.82 1.18 -27.62
N TYR A 139 5.59 1.59 -27.33
CA TYR A 139 4.37 0.80 -27.51
C TYR A 139 3.37 1.38 -28.53
N GLY A 140 3.81 2.34 -29.37
CA GLY A 140 3.06 2.77 -30.55
C GLY A 140 1.77 3.54 -30.24
N TRP A 141 1.91 4.84 -30.03
CA TRP A 141 0.93 5.85 -30.45
C TRP A 141 1.68 6.90 -31.27
#